data_AF-A0A651HHV8-F1
#
_entry.id   AF-A0A651HHV8-F1
#
_cell.length_a   1.000
_cell.length_b   1.000
_cell.length_c   1.000
_cell.angle_alpha   90.00
_cell.angle_beta   90.00
_cell.angle_gamma   90.00
#
_symmetry.space_group_name_H-M   'P 1'
#
loop_
_entity.id
_entity.type
_entity.pdbx_description
1 polymer ?
#
loop_
_entity_poly.entity_id
_entity_poly.type
_entity_poly.pdbx_seq_one_letter_code
_entity_poly.pdbx_strand_id
1 'polypeptide(L)'
;GQDPGLLAEIAASIAAAGTMARASREDEFEADELGVRFTADAGYHPRGMVTFFERLLELQEREPGSVERFFASHPATRERIERVESLIDRMGALGHLSTDDDQFRQVRARVH
;
A
#
# COMPACT_ATOMS: atom_id res chain seq x y z
N GLY A 1 43.16 2.72 14.54
CA GLY A 1 42.69 1.35 14.78
C GLY A 1 41.40 1.18 14.02
N GLN A 2 41.38 0.30 13.02
CA GLN A 2 40.16 -0.14 12.36
C GLN A 2 39.91 -1.54 12.91
N ASP A 3 38.83 -1.71 13.67
CA ASP A 3 38.44 -3.02 14.19
C ASP A 3 37.60 -3.72 13.12
N PRO A 4 38.15 -4.71 12.39
CA PRO A 4 37.41 -5.41 11.34
C PRO A 4 36.18 -6.15 11.88
N GLY A 5 36.12 -6.47 13.18
CA GLY A 5 34.94 -7.06 13.82
C GLY A 5 33.74 -6.09 13.86
N LEU A 6 33.98 -4.83 14.23
CA LEU A 6 32.95 -3.80 14.26
C LEU A 6 32.38 -3.51 12.86
N LEU A 7 33.24 -3.47 11.83
CA LEU A 7 32.79 -3.28 10.45
C LEU A 7 31.94 -4.45 9.95
N ALA A 8 32.30 -5.69 10.30
CA ALA A 8 31.51 -6.86 9.97
C ALA A 8 30.14 -6.87 10.65
N GLU A 9 30.06 -6.46 11.91
CA GLU A 9 28.80 -6.35 12.67
C GLU A 9 27.88 -5.26 12.11
N ILE A 10 28.43 -4.09 11.76
CA ILE A 10 27.68 -3.02 11.08
C ILE A 10 27.16 -3.52 9.73
N ALA A 11 27.99 -4.21 8.94
CA ALA A 11 27.56 -4.76 7.65
C ALA A 11 26.44 -5.80 7.80
N ALA A 12 26.54 -6.68 8.80
CA ALA A 12 25.51 -7.69 9.08
C ALA A 12 24.17 -7.07 9.50
N SER A 13 24.20 -6.04 10.36
CA SER A 13 22.97 -5.35 10.79
C SER A 13 22.26 -4.62 9.65
N ILE A 14 23.00 -3.96 8.76
CA ILE A 14 22.45 -3.34 7.55
C ILE A 14 21.83 -4.40 6.63
N ALA A 15 22.51 -5.54 6.44
CA ALA A 15 21.98 -6.64 5.63
C ALA A 15 20.66 -7.18 6.19
N ALA A 16 20.60 -7.43 7.51
CA ALA A 16 19.39 -7.89 8.18
C ALA A 16 18.24 -6.88 8.12
N ALA A 17 18.52 -5.59 8.30
CA ALA A 17 17.51 -4.54 8.15
C ALA A 17 16.98 -4.49 6.70
N GLY A 18 17.87 -4.63 5.71
CA GLY A 18 17.49 -4.68 4.30
C GLY A 18 16.61 -5.89 3.95
N THR A 19 16.89 -7.07 4.50
CA THR A 19 16.06 -8.26 4.28
C THR A 19 14.68 -8.13 4.93
N MET A 20 14.60 -7.62 6.16
CA MET A 20 13.30 -7.35 6.82
C MET A 20 12.48 -6.31 6.04
N ALA A 21 13.11 -5.22 5.61
CA ALA A 21 12.44 -4.19 4.82
C ALA A 21 11.94 -4.74 3.47
N ARG A 22 12.68 -5.68 2.87
CA ARG A 22 12.24 -6.37 1.64
C ARG A 22 11.05 -7.28 1.91
N ALA A 23 11.11 -8.12 2.95
CA ALA A 23 10.01 -9.02 3.31
C ALA A 23 8.72 -8.24 3.55
N SER A 24 8.80 -7.14 4.32
CA SER A 24 7.66 -6.23 4.53
C SER A 24 7.08 -5.68 3.22
N ARG A 25 7.91 -5.35 2.22
CA ARG A 25 7.39 -4.92 0.90
C ARG A 25 6.69 -6.05 0.14
N GLU A 26 7.21 -7.27 0.21
CA GLU A 26 6.59 -8.43 -0.42
C GLU A 26 5.20 -8.71 0.19
N ASP A 27 5.07 -8.58 1.52
CA ASP A 27 3.79 -8.70 2.23
C ASP A 27 2.77 -7.63 1.79
N GLU A 28 3.20 -6.37 1.65
CA GLU A 28 2.33 -5.29 1.12
C GLU A 28 1.85 -5.58 -0.30
N PHE A 29 2.73 -6.10 -1.16
CA PHE A 29 2.36 -6.41 -2.55
C PHE A 29 1.37 -7.58 -2.65
N GLU A 30 1.50 -8.60 -1.81
CA GLU A 30 0.53 -9.68 -1.74
C GLU A 30 -0.82 -9.17 -1.21
N ALA A 31 -0.80 -8.32 -0.18
CA ALA A 31 -2.00 -7.68 0.35
C ALA A 31 -2.70 -6.82 -0.70
N ASP A 32 -1.94 -6.04 -1.48
CA ASP A 32 -2.47 -5.22 -2.58
C ASP A 32 -3.10 -6.07 -3.69
N GLU A 33 -2.44 -7.16 -4.07
CA GLU A 33 -2.97 -8.07 -5.08
C GLU A 33 -4.29 -8.71 -4.66
N LEU A 34 -4.35 -9.22 -3.43
CA LEU A 34 -5.58 -9.77 -2.86
C LEU A 34 -6.66 -8.69 -2.70
N GLY A 35 -6.28 -7.49 -2.26
CA GLY A 35 -7.17 -6.35 -2.12
C GLY A 35 -7.83 -5.97 -3.44
N VAL A 36 -7.06 -5.92 -4.54
CA VAL A 36 -7.59 -5.64 -5.89
C VAL A 36 -8.62 -6.68 -6.30
N ARG A 37 -8.31 -7.96 -6.11
CA ARG A 37 -9.20 -9.08 -6.44
C ARG A 37 -10.49 -9.01 -5.62
N PHE A 38 -10.38 -8.90 -4.30
CA PHE A 38 -11.55 -8.85 -3.42
C PHE A 38 -12.42 -7.61 -3.65
N THR A 39 -11.81 -6.46 -3.98
CA THR A 39 -12.56 -5.25 -4.32
C THR A 39 -13.41 -5.48 -5.57
N ALA A 40 -12.81 -6.06 -6.62
CA ALA A 40 -13.53 -6.39 -7.84
C ALA A 40 -14.61 -7.46 -7.61
N ASP A 41 -14.30 -8.52 -6.88
CA ASP A 41 -15.24 -9.61 -6.56
C ASP A 41 -16.43 -9.11 -5.74
N ALA A 42 -16.23 -8.08 -4.91
CA ALA A 42 -17.28 -7.41 -4.16
C ALA A 42 -18.14 -6.44 -5.01
N GLY A 43 -17.86 -6.31 -6.32
CA GLY A 43 -18.59 -5.44 -7.23
C GLY A 43 -18.09 -3.99 -7.28
N TYR A 44 -16.97 -3.68 -6.61
CA TYR A 44 -16.38 -2.34 -6.57
C TYR A 44 -15.23 -2.22 -7.55
N HIS A 45 -15.10 -1.06 -8.18
CA HIS A 45 -14.04 -0.82 -9.13
C HIS A 45 -12.68 -0.65 -8.40
N PRO A 46 -11.67 -1.51 -8.65
CA PRO A 46 -10.41 -1.53 -7.90
C PRO A 46 -9.55 -0.27 -8.06
N ARG A 47 -9.84 0.58 -9.06
CA ARG A 47 -9.22 1.93 -9.17
C ARG A 47 -9.47 2.81 -7.94
N GLY A 48 -10.47 2.51 -7.11
CA GLY A 48 -10.62 3.14 -5.80
C GLY A 48 -9.40 2.95 -4.88
N MET A 49 -8.67 1.82 -5.01
CA MET A 49 -7.44 1.59 -4.25
C MET A 49 -6.30 2.52 -4.68
N VAL A 50 -6.17 2.81 -5.97
CA VAL A 50 -5.20 3.80 -6.49
C VAL A 50 -5.47 5.16 -5.86
N THR A 51 -6.72 5.62 -5.94
CA THR A 51 -7.14 6.89 -5.34
C THR A 51 -6.94 6.92 -3.82
N PHE A 52 -7.12 5.78 -3.13
CA PHE A 52 -6.84 5.68 -1.70
C PHE A 52 -5.36 5.88 -1.39
N PHE A 53 -4.46 5.20 -2.09
CA PHE A 53 -3.01 5.37 -1.89
C PHE A 53 -2.53 6.78 -2.23
N GLU A 54 -3.00 7.36 -3.33
CA GLU A 54 -2.69 8.76 -3.69
C GLU A 54 -3.09 9.72 -2.57
N ARG A 55 -4.29 9.57 -2.01
CA ARG A 55 -4.76 10.38 -0.89
C ARG A 55 -3.92 10.21 0.37
N LEU A 56 -3.45 9.00 0.67
CA LEU A 56 -2.59 8.78 1.82
C LEU A 56 -1.21 9.45 1.64
N LEU A 57 -0.64 9.40 0.44
CA LEU A 57 0.61 10.09 0.12
C LEU A 57 0.45 11.61 0.20
N GLU A 58 -0.60 12.16 -0.41
CA GLU A 58 -0.94 13.59 -0.30
C GLU A 58 -1.13 14.01 1.16
N LEU A 59 -1.80 13.18 1.95
CA LEU A 59 -2.05 13.44 3.36
C LEU A 59 -0.76 13.37 4.18
N GLN A 60 0.17 12.46 3.87
CA GLN A 60 1.51 12.45 4.48
C GLN A 60 2.30 13.70 4.16
N GLU A 61 2.23 14.21 2.93
CA GLU A 61 2.92 15.45 2.54
C GLU A 61 2.36 16.68 3.25
N ARG A 62 1.02 16.74 3.41
CA ARG A 62 0.33 17.90 3.99
C ARG A 62 0.29 17.88 5.51
N GLU A 63 0.13 16.69 6.10
CA GLU A 63 0.00 16.48 7.54
C GLU A 63 0.64 15.13 7.95
N PRO A 64 1.97 15.05 8.05
CA PRO A 64 2.70 13.79 8.26
C PRO A 64 2.18 12.91 9.41
N GLY A 65 1.76 13.53 10.52
CA GLY A 65 1.27 12.82 11.71
C GLY A 65 -0.09 12.14 11.55
N SER A 66 -0.88 12.54 10.54
CA SER A 66 -2.25 12.02 10.35
C SER A 66 -2.29 10.56 9.86
N VAL A 67 -1.25 10.11 9.16
CA VAL A 67 -1.11 8.75 8.62
C VAL A 67 0.07 7.97 9.21
N GLU A 68 0.82 8.58 10.13
CA GLU A 68 2.04 8.00 10.72
C GLU A 68 1.80 6.61 11.32
N ARG A 69 0.70 6.43 12.09
CA ARG A 69 0.36 5.13 12.68
C ARG A 69 0.04 4.06 11.63
N PHE A 70 -0.58 4.45 10.52
CA PHE A 70 -0.87 3.53 9.43
C PHE A 70 0.44 3.11 8.75
N PHE A 71 1.30 4.07 8.40
CA PHE A 71 2.58 3.83 7.73
C PHE A 71 3.67 3.21 8.59
N ALA A 72 3.55 3.26 9.91
CA ALA A 72 4.41 2.51 10.82
C ALA A 72 4.29 0.99 10.63
N SER A 73 3.13 0.51 10.16
CA SER A 73 2.87 -0.91 9.89
C SER A 73 2.77 -1.23 8.40
N HIS A 74 2.21 -0.32 7.60
CA HIS A 74 1.98 -0.49 6.18
C HIS A 74 2.62 0.67 5.39
N PRO A 75 3.92 0.63 5.08
CA PRO A 75 4.56 1.70 4.33
C PRO A 75 3.89 1.92 2.98
N ALA A 76 3.43 3.14 2.69
CA ALA A 76 3.04 3.50 1.34
C ALA A 76 4.28 3.77 0.49
N THR A 77 4.26 3.27 -0.74
CA THR A 77 5.26 3.57 -1.75
C THR A 77 4.57 3.85 -3.07
N ARG A 78 5.21 4.66 -3.91
CA ARG A 78 4.74 4.88 -5.29
C ARG A 78 4.75 3.57 -6.11
N GLU A 79 5.68 2.67 -5.79
CA GLU A 79 5.75 1.34 -6.39
C GLU A 79 4.46 0.52 -6.17
N ARG A 80 3.81 0.61 -5.00
CA ARG A 80 2.52 -0.05 -4.75
C ARG A 80 1.44 0.44 -5.69
N ILE A 81 1.35 1.76 -5.90
CA ILE A 81 0.40 2.37 -6.85
C ILE A 81 0.61 1.80 -8.25
N GLU A 82 1.85 1.84 -8.74
CA GLU A 82 2.20 1.35 -10.08
C GLU A 82 1.86 -0.14 -10.26
N ARG A 83 2.06 -0.96 -9.22
CA ARG A 83 1.72 -2.39 -9.25
C ARG A 83 0.21 -2.62 -9.24
N VAL A 84 -0.54 -1.87 -8.43
CA VAL A 84 -2.00 -1.92 -8.39
C VAL A 84 -2.59 -1.50 -9.74
N GLU A 85 -2.11 -0.41 -10.34
CA GLU A 85 -2.52 0.00 -11.68
C GLU A 85 -2.26 -1.10 -12.71
N SER A 86 -1.06 -1.68 -12.68
CA SER A 86 -0.69 -2.78 -13.57
C SER A 86 -1.57 -4.03 -13.35
N LEU A 87 -1.98 -4.32 -12.12
CA LEU A 87 -2.91 -5.42 -11.81
C LEU A 87 -4.29 -5.15 -12.42
N ILE A 88 -4.83 -3.94 -12.22
CA ILE A 88 -6.12 -3.52 -12.74
C ILE A 88 -6.15 -3.61 -14.27
N ASP A 89 -5.11 -3.14 -14.94
CA ASP A 89 -5.00 -3.18 -16.41
C ASP A 89 -5.02 -4.61 -16.97
N ARG A 90 -4.54 -5.59 -16.19
CA ARG A 90 -4.58 -7.01 -16.56
C ARG A 90 -5.93 -7.69 -16.35
N MET A 91 -6.86 -7.09 -15.59
CA MET A 91 -8.16 -7.70 -15.30
C MET A 91 -9.18 -7.57 -16.45
N GLY A 92 -8.87 -6.79 -17.50
CA GLY A 92 -9.74 -6.61 -18.65
C GLY A 92 -10.87 -5.61 -18.40
N ALA A 93 -12.05 -5.82 -18.99
CA ALA A 93 -13.13 -4.86 -18.95
C ALA A 93 -13.87 -4.84 -17.59
N LEU A 94 -13.64 -3.79 -16.82
CA LEU A 94 -14.23 -3.58 -15.47
C LEU A 94 -15.44 -2.65 -15.46
N GLY A 95 -15.99 -2.29 -16.62
CA GLY A 95 -17.06 -1.28 -16.74
C GLY A 95 -18.40 -1.64 -16.09
N HIS A 96 -18.55 -2.87 -15.59
CA HIS A 96 -19.72 -3.32 -14.83
C HIS A 96 -19.58 -3.12 -13.32
N LEU A 97 -18.38 -2.77 -12.84
CA LEU A 97 -18.10 -2.55 -11.42
C LEU A 97 -18.46 -1.12 -11.01
N SER A 98 -18.97 -0.97 -9.79
CA SER A 98 -19.39 0.32 -9.25
C SER A 98 -18.19 1.16 -8.78
N THR A 99 -18.17 2.44 -9.13
CA THR A 99 -17.20 3.42 -8.62
C THR A 99 -17.75 4.27 -7.46
N ASP A 100 -19.07 4.27 -7.28
CA ASP A 100 -19.78 4.95 -6.21
C ASP A 100 -21.12 4.22 -5.99
N ASP A 101 -21.29 3.63 -4.82
CA ASP A 101 -22.50 2.89 -4.46
C ASP A 101 -23.16 3.48 -3.21
N ASP A 102 -24.47 3.31 -3.09
CA ASP A 102 -25.27 3.73 -1.95
C ASP A 102 -24.72 3.18 -0.63
N GLN A 103 -24.21 1.94 -0.61
CA GLN A 103 -23.62 1.36 0.58
C GLN A 103 -22.36 2.12 1.02
N PHE A 104 -21.47 2.45 0.09
CA PHE A 104 -20.26 3.22 0.39
C PHE A 104 -20.60 4.61 0.92
N ARG A 105 -21.57 5.29 0.30
CA ARG A 105 -22.05 6.62 0.74
C ARG A 105 -22.67 6.56 2.15
N GLN A 106 -23.45 5.51 2.44
CA GLN A 106 -24.03 5.30 3.76
C GLN A 106 -22.97 5.05 4.83
N VAL A 107 -21.94 4.25 4.55
CA VAL A 107 -20.84 4.00 5.50
C VAL A 107 -20.06 5.28 5.75
N ARG A 108 -19.68 6.01 4.69
CA ARG A 108 -18.96 7.28 4.81
C ARG A 108 -19.72 8.31 5.66
N ALA A 109 -21.04 8.40 5.51
CA ALA A 109 -21.89 9.32 6.28
C ALA A 109 -21.98 8.97 7.77
N ARG A 110 -21.63 7.74 8.20
CA ARG A 110 -21.63 7.34 9.61
C ARG A 110 -20.31 7.60 10.34
N VAL A 111 -19.24 7.84 9.58
CA VAL A 111 -17.86 7.99 10.09
C VAL A 111 -17.44 9.48 10.16
N HIS A 112 -18.28 10.38 9.67
CA HIS A 112 -18.18 11.84 9.81
C HIS A 112 -19.29 12.39 10.70
#